data_AF-C4IL00-F1
#
_entry.id   AF-C4IL00-F1
#
_cell.length_a   1.000
_cell.length_b   1.000
_cell.length_c   1.000
_cell.angle_alpha   90.00
_cell.angle_beta   90.00
_cell.angle_gamma   90.00
#
_symmetry.space_group_name_H-M   'P 1'
#
loop_
_entity.id
_entity.type
_entity.pdbx_description
1 polymer ?
#
loop_
_entity_poly.entity_id
_entity_poly.type
_entity_poly.pdbx_seq_one_letter_code
_entity_poly.pdbx_strand_id
1 'polypeptide(L)' 'MNKVKSKQSHDLAKKMIIEGESFDSIMEATNLRLKDLKRIQQNEIDPHF' A
#
# COMPACT_ATOMS: atom_id res chain seq x y z
N MET A 1 -11.64 0.53 18.81
CA MET A 1 -11.11 -0.72 18.23
C MET A 1 -10.88 -0.61 16.71
N ASN A 2 -10.25 0.46 16.19
CA ASN A 2 -10.20 0.71 14.71
C ASN A 2 -8.81 0.60 14.06
N LYS A 3 -7.74 0.29 14.80
CA LYS A 3 -6.36 0.25 14.22
C LYS A 3 -6.03 -1.05 13.48
N VAL A 4 -6.74 -2.16 13.74
CA VAL A 4 -6.33 -3.49 13.27
C VAL A 4 -6.58 -3.69 11.77
N LYS A 5 -7.72 -3.21 11.24
CA LYS A 5 -8.01 -3.30 9.79
C LYS A 5 -7.05 -2.49 8.93
N SER A 6 -6.58 -1.34 9.42
CA SER A 6 -5.69 -0.46 8.64
C SER A 6 -4.33 -1.09 8.35
N LYS A 7 -3.82 -1.96 9.24
CA LYS A 7 -2.52 -2.63 9.02
C LYS A 7 -2.59 -3.71 7.95
N GLN A 8 -3.68 -4.49 7.90
CA GLN A 8 -3.79 -5.58 6.91
C GLN A 8 -3.86 -5.05 5.48
N SER A 9 -4.67 -4.02 5.22
CA SER A 9 -4.73 -3.37 3.90
C SER A 9 -3.38 -2.77 3.50
N HIS A 10 -2.69 -2.17 4.48
CA HIS A 10 -1.39 -1.54 4.28
C HIS A 10 -0.28 -2.56 3.95
N ASP A 11 -0.21 -3.65 4.71
CA ASP A 11 0.76 -4.72 4.49
C ASP A 11 0.51 -5.45 3.16
N LEU A 12 -0.76 -5.63 2.77
CA LEU A 12 -1.14 -6.19 1.48
C LEU A 12 -0.73 -5.27 0.33
N ALA A 13 -1.03 -3.97 0.42
CA ALA A 13 -0.62 -3.00 -0.58
C ALA A 13 0.90 -2.98 -0.75
N LYS A 14 1.65 -2.99 0.35
CA LYS A 14 3.11 -3.02 0.31
C LYS A 14 3.64 -4.22 -0.48
N LYS A 15 3.12 -5.42 -0.22
CA LYS A 15 3.52 -6.64 -0.95
C LYS A 15 3.24 -6.52 -2.44
N MET A 16 2.03 -6.11 -2.80
CA MET A 16 1.65 -5.95 -4.20
C MET A 16 2.51 -4.90 -4.93
N ILE A 17 2.83 -3.78 -4.28
CA ILE A 17 3.74 -2.78 -4.89
C ILE A 17 5.14 -3.36 -5.11
N ILE A 18 5.66 -4.16 -4.17
CA ILE A 18 6.97 -4.85 -4.32
C ILE A 18 6.91 -5.88 -5.46
N GLU A 19 5.79 -6.58 -5.61
CA GLU A 19 5.56 -7.53 -6.71
C GLU A 19 5.40 -6.85 -8.08
N GLY A 20 5.29 -5.52 -8.12
CA GLY A 20 5.15 -4.74 -9.36
C GLY A 20 3.70 -4.64 -9.87
N GLU A 21 2.72 -4.92 -9.02
CA GLU A 21 1.30 -4.76 -9.33
C GLU A 21 0.94 -3.30 -9.61
N SER A 22 -0.10 -3.11 -10.43
CA SER A 22 -0.62 -1.77 -10.75
C SER A 22 -1.35 -1.17 -9.55
N PHE A 23 -1.28 0.16 -9.40
CA PHE A 23 -1.99 0.83 -8.30
C PHE A 23 -3.50 0.61 -8.33
N ASP A 24 -4.11 0.50 -9.51
CA ASP A 24 -5.55 0.27 -9.64
C ASP A 24 -5.94 -1.11 -9.07
N SER A 25 -5.19 -2.16 -9.41
CA SER A 25 -5.37 -3.51 -8.83
C SER A 25 -5.23 -3.51 -7.31
N ILE A 26 -4.25 -2.75 -6.80
CA ILE A 26 -4.00 -2.63 -5.37
C ILE A 26 -5.13 -1.87 -4.67
N MET A 27 -5.66 -0.81 -5.29
CA MET A 27 -6.79 -0.04 -4.75
C MET A 27 -8.04 -0.92 -4.63
N GLU A 28 -8.33 -1.74 -5.64
CA GLU A 28 -9.45 -2.68 -5.62
C GLU A 28 -9.30 -3.73 -4.50
N ALA A 29 -8.10 -4.29 -4.35
CA ALA A 29 -7.81 -5.32 -3.34
C ALA A 29 -7.77 -4.78 -1.89
N THR A 30 -7.24 -3.57 -1.71
CA THR A 30 -6.92 -3.02 -0.36
C THR A 30 -7.89 -1.95 0.12
N ASN A 31 -8.72 -1.41 -0.78
CA ASN A 31 -9.56 -0.21 -0.57
C ASN A 31 -8.75 1.01 -0.10
N LEU A 32 -7.45 1.05 -0.37
CA LEU A 32 -6.60 2.21 -0.12
C LEU A 32 -6.73 3.23 -1.25
N ARG A 33 -6.47 4.49 -0.96
CA ARG A 33 -6.44 5.54 -1.97
C ARG A 33 -5.07 5.57 -2.63
N LEU A 34 -5.01 6.03 -3.89
CA LEU A 34 -3.76 6.23 -4.62
C LEU A 34 -2.70 7.04 -3.83
N LYS A 35 -3.13 8.06 -3.08
CA LYS A 35 -2.24 8.85 -2.22
C LYS A 35 -1.56 8.00 -1.16
N ASP A 36 -2.28 7.06 -0.55
CA ASP A 36 -1.74 6.17 0.48
C ASP A 36 -0.78 5.15 -0.14
N LEU A 37 -1.11 4.63 -1.33
CA LEU A 37 -0.22 3.71 -2.07
C LEU A 37 1.11 4.38 -2.44
N LYS A 38 1.07 5.61 -2.97
CA LYS A 38 2.28 6.40 -3.25
C LYS A 38 3.09 6.67 -1.99
N ARG A 39 2.42 6.91 -0.85
CA ARG A 39 3.08 7.11 0.44
C ARG A 39 3.80 5.84 0.90
N ILE A 40 3.20 4.67 0.72
CA ILE A 40 3.83 3.37 1.03
C ILE A 40 5.05 3.17 0.15
N GLN A 41 4.92 3.40 -1.16
CA GLN A 41 6.03 3.26 -2.09
C GLN A 41 7.21 4.17 -1.71
N GLN A 42 6.94 5.45 -1.42
CA GLN A 42 7.98 6.44 -1.10
C GLN A 42 8.60 6.29 0.30
N ASN A 43 7.85 5.84 1.31
CA ASN A 43 8.39 5.76 2.68
C ASN A 43 8.94 4.37 3.03
N GLU A 44 8.47 3.32 2.35
CA GLU A 44 8.76 1.95 2.76
C GLU A 44 9.46 1.09 1.72
N ILE A 45 9.39 1.45 0.43
CA ILE A 45 10.00 0.68 -0.66
C ILE A 45 11.21 1.44 -1.21
N ASP A 46 11.03 2.72 -1.50
CA ASP A 46 12.13 3.62 -1.90
C ASP A 46 12.18 4.82 -0.95
N PRO A 47 12.53 4.60 0.35
CA PRO A 47 12.94 5.71 1.19
C PRO A 47 14.21 6.27 0.56
N HIS A 48 14.05 7.38 -0.15
CA HIS A 48 15.17 8.11 -0.74
C HIS A 48 16.29 8.21 0.31
N PHE A 49 17.43 7.59 -0.04
CA PHE A 49 18.61 7.28 0.78
C PHE A 49 18.96 8.29 1.89
#